data_AF-A0A2D5W7V5-F1
#
_entry.id   AF-A0A2D5W7V5-F1
#
_cell.length_a   1.000
_cell.length_b   1.000
_cell.length_c   1.000
_cell.angle_alpha   90.00
_cell.angle_beta   90.00
_cell.angle_gamma   90.00
#
_symmetry.space_group_name_H-M   'P 1'
#
loop_
_entity.id
_entity.type
_entity.pdbx_description
1 polymer ?
#
loop_
_entity_poly.entity_id
_entity_poly.type
_entity_poly.pdbx_seq_one_letter_code
_entity_poly.pdbx_strand_id
1 'polypeptide(L)'
;MNETDHPVPSKDSCTLALVVHLLAILTGFLGPLVIYLIKKEEDEFVRFHSLQATYFMLIGILFAIVTCGIGAIVLIVFNIIAMIRAMNGEWYRYPLAGNWAAR
;
A
#
# COMPACT_ATOMS: atom_id res chain seq x y z
N MET A 1 6.18 -2.10 -18.47
CA MET A 1 4.74 -1.77 -18.36
C MET A 1 4.68 -0.26 -18.14
N ASN A 2 4.18 0.48 -19.11
CA ASN A 2 4.32 1.93 -19.25
C ASN A 2 3.34 2.66 -18.32
N GLU A 3 3.74 3.78 -17.71
CA GLU A 3 3.05 4.47 -16.62
C GLU A 3 1.78 5.27 -17.03
N THR A 4 1.21 5.06 -18.23
CA THR A 4 0.33 6.07 -18.87
C THR A 4 -1.01 5.56 -19.46
N ASP A 5 -1.69 4.57 -18.86
CA ASP A 5 -3.05 4.22 -19.35
C ASP A 5 -4.07 3.81 -18.27
N HIS A 6 -3.81 4.11 -16.98
CA HIS A 6 -4.85 3.94 -15.97
C HIS A 6 -5.77 5.17 -15.97
N PRO A 7 -7.10 5.00 -16.00
CA PRO A 7 -8.01 6.11 -15.83
C PRO A 7 -7.72 6.82 -14.50
N VAL A 8 -7.89 8.14 -14.48
CA VAL A 8 -7.67 8.94 -13.27
C VAL A 8 -8.53 8.34 -12.14
N PRO A 9 -7.94 7.96 -11.00
CA PRO A 9 -8.67 7.34 -9.90
C PRO A 9 -9.79 8.26 -9.39
N SER A 10 -10.91 7.66 -8.98
CA SER A 10 -11.99 8.44 -8.37
C SER A 10 -11.59 8.93 -6.97
N LYS A 11 -12.25 9.97 -6.46
CA LYS A 11 -12.02 10.46 -5.09
C LYS A 11 -12.23 9.37 -4.03
N ASP A 12 -13.18 8.47 -4.26
CA ASP A 12 -13.46 7.34 -3.37
C ASP A 12 -12.32 6.31 -3.42
N SER A 13 -11.76 6.07 -4.62
CA SER A 13 -10.58 5.20 -4.81
C SER A 13 -9.37 5.76 -4.06
N CYS A 14 -9.11 7.07 -4.19
CA CYS A 14 -8.05 7.76 -3.45
C CYS A 14 -8.26 7.69 -1.93
N THR A 15 -9.50 7.87 -1.48
CA THR A 15 -9.85 7.79 -0.05
C THR A 15 -9.64 6.37 0.48
N LEU A 16 -10.08 5.35 -0.26
CA LEU A 16 -9.86 3.96 0.12
C LEU A 16 -8.37 3.58 0.13
N ALA A 17 -7.58 4.05 -0.84
CA ALA A 17 -6.14 3.82 -0.88
C ALA A 17 -5.40 4.54 0.26
N LEU A 18 -5.84 5.72 0.69
CA LEU A 18 -5.39 6.33 1.94
C LEU A 18 -5.69 5.42 3.14
N VAL A 19 -6.93 4.92 3.22
CA VAL A 19 -7.37 4.07 4.33
C VAL A 19 -6.56 2.77 4.38
N VAL A 20 -6.19 2.21 3.23
CA VAL A 20 -5.27 1.07 3.14
C VAL A 20 -3.97 1.34 3.89
N HIS A 21 -3.29 2.44 3.60
CA HIS A 21 -1.99 2.75 4.24
C HIS A 21 -2.14 3.14 5.70
N LEU A 22 -3.24 3.81 6.07
CA LEU A 22 -3.57 4.07 7.47
C LEU A 22 -3.80 2.77 8.25
N LEU A 23 -4.59 1.84 7.69
CA LEU A 23 -4.81 0.53 8.29
C LEU A 23 -3.53 -0.30 8.30
N ALA A 24 -2.63 -0.14 7.33
CA ALA A 24 -1.34 -0.79 7.36
C ALA A 24 -0.56 -0.41 8.63
N ILE A 25 -0.55 0.87 8.99
CA ILE A 25 0.10 1.38 10.21
C ILE A 25 -0.56 0.81 11.47
N LEU A 26 -1.91 0.81 11.52
CA LEU A 26 -2.64 0.45 12.75
C LEU A 26 -2.79 -1.06 12.97
N THR A 27 -2.89 -1.84 11.89
CA THR A 27 -3.27 -3.26 11.93
C THR A 27 -2.24 -4.18 11.31
N GLY A 28 -1.11 -3.64 10.83
CA GLY A 28 -0.14 -4.42 10.08
C GLY A 28 -0.65 -4.80 8.69
N PHE A 29 -0.34 -6.00 8.23
CA PHE A 29 -0.75 -6.45 6.90
C PHE A 29 -2.26 -6.79 6.80
N LEU A 30 -2.96 -6.96 7.94
CA LEU A 30 -4.34 -7.46 7.98
C LEU A 30 -5.34 -6.49 7.34
N GLY A 31 -5.34 -5.22 7.71
CA GLY A 31 -6.25 -4.23 7.14
C GLY A 31 -6.12 -4.07 5.62
N PRO A 32 -4.89 -3.87 5.08
CA PRO A 32 -4.65 -3.89 3.64
C PRO A 32 -5.10 -5.19 2.96
N LEU A 33 -4.86 -6.35 3.57
CA LEU A 33 -5.25 -7.65 3.00
C LEU A 33 -6.77 -7.79 2.91
N VAL A 34 -7.50 -7.38 3.94
CA VAL A 34 -8.98 -7.39 3.92
C VAL A 34 -9.50 -6.48 2.81
N ILE A 35 -8.97 -5.26 2.68
CA ILE A 35 -9.37 -4.35 1.59
C ILE A 35 -9.02 -4.96 0.23
N TYR A 36 -7.83 -5.55 0.08
CA TYR A 36 -7.45 -6.23 -1.15
C TYR A 36 -8.48 -7.30 -1.54
N LEU A 37 -8.83 -8.19 -0.62
CA LEU A 37 -9.78 -9.28 -0.90
C LEU A 37 -11.16 -8.77 -1.32
N ILE A 38 -11.60 -7.65 -0.75
CA ILE A 38 -12.88 -7.01 -1.08
C ILE A 38 -12.82 -6.29 -2.44
N LYS A 39 -11.72 -5.57 -2.72
CA LYS A 39 -11.64 -4.63 -3.85
C LYS A 39 -10.85 -5.11 -5.06
N LYS A 40 -10.20 -6.29 -5.00
CA LYS A 40 -9.31 -6.80 -6.05
C LYS A 40 -9.94 -6.93 -7.45
N GLU A 41 -11.26 -7.07 -7.56
CA GLU A 41 -11.96 -7.22 -8.85
C GLU A 41 -12.69 -5.93 -9.28
N GLU A 42 -12.91 -5.01 -8.34
CA GLU A 42 -13.72 -3.81 -8.55
C GLU A 42 -12.89 -2.57 -8.91
N ASP A 43 -11.71 -2.43 -8.31
CA ASP A 43 -10.95 -1.19 -8.34
C ASP A 43 -9.45 -1.49 -8.44
N GLU A 44 -8.87 -1.22 -9.61
CA GLU A 44 -7.47 -1.51 -9.87
C GLU A 44 -6.52 -0.65 -9.01
N PHE A 45 -6.89 0.60 -8.74
CA PHE A 45 -6.09 1.53 -7.94
C PHE A 45 -6.05 1.07 -6.48
N VAL A 46 -7.21 0.76 -5.91
CA VAL A 46 -7.31 0.25 -4.55
C VAL A 46 -6.68 -1.14 -4.45
N ARG A 47 -6.84 -2.01 -5.46
CA ARG A 47 -6.17 -3.32 -5.55
C ARG A 47 -4.66 -3.17 -5.48
N PHE A 48 -4.09 -2.25 -6.26
CA PHE A 48 -2.65 -2.01 -6.29
C PHE A 48 -2.13 -1.55 -4.93
N HIS A 49 -2.75 -0.51 -4.34
CA HIS A 49 -2.33 0.02 -3.05
C HIS A 49 -2.48 -0.99 -1.91
N SER A 50 -3.59 -1.74 -1.89
CA SER A 50 -3.85 -2.77 -0.89
C SER A 50 -2.86 -3.94 -0.99
N LEU A 51 -2.64 -4.48 -2.18
CA LEU A 51 -1.72 -5.59 -2.38
C LEU A 51 -0.26 -5.22 -2.06
N GLN A 52 0.20 -4.05 -2.51
CA GLN A 52 1.57 -3.61 -2.20
C GLN A 52 1.77 -3.37 -0.70
N ALA A 53 0.76 -2.80 -0.01
CA ALA A 53 0.83 -2.55 1.42
C ALA A 53 0.85 -3.86 2.21
N THR A 54 0.08 -4.87 1.79
CA THR A 54 0.14 -6.22 2.35
C THR A 54 1.55 -6.80 2.22
N TYR A 55 2.14 -6.82 1.02
CA TYR A 55 3.49 -7.34 0.82
C TYR A 55 4.54 -6.55 1.59
N PHE A 56 4.44 -5.22 1.58
CA PHE A 56 5.38 -4.35 2.29
C PHE A 56 5.35 -4.60 3.79
N MET A 57 4.17 -4.76 4.40
CA MET A 57 4.06 -5.08 5.82
C MET A 57 4.56 -6.48 6.16
N LEU A 58 4.31 -7.48 5.30
CA LEU A 58 4.83 -8.85 5.50
C LEU A 58 6.36 -8.89 5.50
N ILE A 59 7.00 -8.22 4.51
CA ILE A 59 8.46 -8.07 4.48
C ILE A 59 8.93 -7.25 5.68
N GLY A 60 8.19 -6.19 6.00
CA GLY A 60 8.51 -5.27 7.08
C GLY A 60 8.54 -5.93 8.45
N ILE A 61 7.67 -6.90 8.71
CA ILE A 61 7.68 -7.66 9.98
C ILE A 61 9.03 -8.37 10.17
N LEU A 62 9.56 -9.02 9.13
CA LEU A 62 10.87 -9.66 9.19
C LEU A 62 11.99 -8.64 9.44
N PHE A 63 11.93 -7.50 8.76
CA PHE A 63 12.88 -6.41 8.96
C PHE A 63 12.83 -5.84 10.38
N ALA A 64 11.63 -5.64 10.93
CA ALA A 64 11.45 -5.17 12.30
C ALA A 64 12.00 -6.19 13.31
N ILE A 65 11.80 -7.50 13.10
CA ILE A 65 12.36 -8.54 13.97
C ILE A 65 13.89 -8.50 13.97
N VAL A 66 14.51 -8.46 12.78
CA VAL A 66 15.99 -8.43 12.63
C VAL A 66 16.61 -7.19 13.27
N THR A 67 15.89 -6.07 13.28
CA THR A 67 16.35 -4.79 13.83
C THR A 67 15.89 -4.53 15.26
N CYS A 68 15.39 -5.55 15.97
CA CYS A 68 14.86 -5.43 17.34
C CYS A 68 13.81 -4.31 17.49
N GLY A 69 12.96 -4.14 16.47
CA GLY A 69 11.86 -3.16 16.44
C GLY A 69 12.22 -1.79 15.86
N ILE A 70 13.50 -1.44 15.72
CA ILE A 70 13.92 -0.13 15.20
C ILE A 70 13.43 0.09 13.76
N GLY A 71 13.41 -0.98 12.96
CA GLY A 71 12.92 -0.97 11.59
C GLY A 71 11.45 -0.58 11.43
N ALA A 72 10.65 -0.63 12.51
CA ALA A 72 9.24 -0.22 12.46
C ALA A 72 9.07 1.26 12.08
N ILE A 73 10.02 2.13 12.47
CA ILE A 73 9.98 3.56 12.11
C ILE A 73 10.05 3.73 10.59
N VAL A 74 10.91 2.95 9.93
CA VAL A 74 11.06 2.98 8.47
C VAL A 74 9.75 2.56 7.79
N LEU A 75 9.08 1.52 8.31
CA LEU A 75 7.80 1.06 7.77
C LEU A 75 6.70 2.12 7.88
N ILE A 76 6.64 2.82 9.02
CA ILE A 76 5.66 3.89 9.25
C ILE A 76 5.91 5.04 8.27
N VAL A 77 7.16 5.48 8.11
CA VAL A 77 7.52 6.57 7.18
C VAL A 77 7.10 6.23 5.76
N PHE A 78 7.41 5.03 5.27
CA PHE A 78 7.01 4.62 3.92
C PHE A 78 5.48 4.55 3.77
N ASN A 79 4.74 4.06 4.76
CA ASN A 79 3.27 4.07 4.71
C ASN A 79 2.71 5.50 4.69
N ILE A 80 3.29 6.44 5.45
CA ILE A 80 2.87 7.85 5.41
C ILE A 80 3.10 8.45 4.02
N ILE A 81 4.27 8.21 3.41
CA ILE A 81 4.56 8.69 2.06
C ILE A 81 3.55 8.09 1.07
N ALA A 82 3.36 6.78 1.09
CA ALA A 82 2.43 6.11 0.19
C ALA A 82 0.98 6.60 0.38
N MET A 83 0.56 6.84 1.62
CA MET A 83 -0.74 7.42 1.96
C MET A 83 -0.93 8.81 1.32
N ILE A 84 0.03 9.71 1.49
CA ILE A 84 -0.04 11.07 0.93
C ILE A 84 -0.07 11.02 -0.60
N ARG A 85 0.73 10.15 -1.21
CA ARG A 85 0.78 10.00 -2.68
C ARG A 85 -0.52 9.39 -3.21
N ALA A 86 -1.08 8.41 -2.51
CA ALA A 86 -2.36 7.80 -2.85
C ALA A 86 -3.52 8.81 -2.79
N MET A 87 -3.51 9.74 -1.82
CA MET A 87 -4.49 10.84 -1.76
C MET A 87 -4.49 11.70 -3.03
N ASN A 88 -3.31 11.90 -3.61
CA ASN A 88 -3.13 12.67 -4.84
C ASN A 88 -3.48 11.87 -6.11
N GLY A 89 -3.95 10.62 -5.97
CA GLY A 89 -4.23 9.73 -7.10
C GLY A 89 -2.97 9.16 -7.76
N GLU A 90 -1.82 9.23 -7.09
CA GLU A 90 -0.57 8.72 -7.63
C GLU A 90 -0.41 7.22 -7.33
N TRP A 91 -0.03 6.46 -8.37
CA TRP A 91 0.32 5.04 -8.27
C TRP A 91 1.71 4.83 -7.65
N TYR A 92 1.88 5.34 -6.43
CA TYR A 92 3.17 5.28 -5.73
C TYR A 92 3.57 3.83 -5.46
N ARG A 93 4.81 3.49 -5.82
CA ARG A 93 5.38 2.15 -5.65
C ARG A 93 6.32 2.15 -4.45
N TYR A 94 6.11 1.22 -3.52
CA TYR A 94 7.13 0.94 -2.53
C TYR A 94 8.44 0.49 -3.18
N PRO A 95 9.62 0.94 -2.70
CA PRO A 95 10.91 0.55 -3.27
C PRO A 95 11.16 -0.96 -3.39
N LEU A 96 10.57 -1.77 -2.50
CA LEU A 96 10.75 -3.23 -2.46
C LEU A 96 9.52 -4.02 -2.91
N ALA A 97 8.31 -3.52 -2.66
CA ALA A 97 7.05 -4.26 -2.87
C ALA A 97 6.24 -3.76 -4.07
N GLY A 98 6.46 -2.53 -4.55
CA GLY A 98 5.62 -1.91 -5.58
C GLY A 98 5.68 -2.62 -6.94
N ASN A 99 6.80 -3.26 -7.27
CA ASN A 99 6.96 -4.01 -8.53
C ASN A 99 6.17 -5.33 -8.56
N TRP A 100 5.73 -5.83 -7.41
CA TRP A 100 4.97 -7.09 -7.32
C TRP A 100 3.47 -6.85 -7.38
N ALA A 101 3.01 -5.70 -6.90
CA ALA A 101 1.60 -5.32 -6.99
C ALA A 101 1.21 -4.73 -8.35
N ALA A 102 2.20 -4.34 -9.17
CA ALA A 102 2.01 -3.80 -10.51
C ALA A 102 1.89 -4.87 -11.62
N ARG A 103 1.66 -6.13 -11.25
CA ARG A 103 1.43 -7.26 -12.16
C ARG A 103 -0.02 -7.70 -12.05
#